data_AF-I3ST63-F1
#
_entry.id   AF-I3ST63-F1
#
_cell.length_a   1.000
_cell.length_b   1.000
_cell.length_c   1.000
_cell.angle_alpha   90.00
_cell.angle_beta   90.00
_cell.angle_gamma   90.00
#
_symmetry.space_group_name_H-M   'P 1'
#
loop_
_entity.id
_entity.type
_entity.pdbx_description
1 polymer ?
#
loop_
_entity_poly.entity_id
_entity_poly.type
_entity_poly.pdbx_seq_one_letter_code
_entity_poly.pdbx_strand_id
1 'polypeptide(L)'
;MDAGLCSICGEESFGTGSDHIREKDGIWAVLAWLSILAYKNKDNLEDKLITVEDIVRPHWATYGRHYYTRYDYENVDAGAAKELMAYLVKLQSSLSEVNQIVKGARSDVSNVVNADEFEYKDPVDGSISSHQGIRYFFEDGSRLIFRLSGTGSVGATIRLYIEQYEKDPSKIGRLSHEALAPLVEVALKLSKMEEFTGRSAPTVIT
;
A
#
# COMPACT_ATOMS: atom_id res chain seq x y z
N MET A 1 16.63 -10.64 10.57
CA MET A 1 17.37 -9.55 11.25
C MET A 1 18.70 -10.01 11.83
N ASP A 2 18.95 -11.32 11.95
CA ASP A 2 20.20 -11.86 12.50
C ASP A 2 21.46 -11.50 11.70
N ALA A 3 21.30 -11.20 10.41
CA ALA A 3 22.37 -10.67 9.57
C ALA A 3 22.73 -9.19 9.86
N GLY A 4 22.05 -8.53 10.82
CA GLY A 4 22.32 -7.14 11.20
C GLY A 4 21.96 -6.08 10.15
N LEU A 5 21.21 -6.45 9.10
CA LEU A 5 20.88 -5.56 7.98
C LEU A 5 19.62 -4.70 8.21
N CYS A 6 18.87 -4.96 9.28
CA CYS A 6 17.61 -4.28 9.59
C CYS A 6 17.35 -4.29 11.09
N SER A 7 17.10 -3.11 11.67
CA SER A 7 16.76 -2.95 13.10
C SER A 7 15.32 -2.53 13.35
N ILE A 8 14.63 -1.91 12.38
CA ILE A 8 13.21 -1.55 12.48
C ILE A 8 12.51 -1.95 11.18
N CYS A 9 11.34 -2.57 11.30
CA CYS A 9 10.53 -2.94 10.15
C CYS A 9 9.03 -2.79 10.47
N GLY A 10 8.23 -2.70 9.41
CA GLY A 10 6.78 -2.63 9.54
C GLY A 10 6.08 -3.10 8.29
N GLU A 11 4.81 -3.44 8.46
CA GLU A 11 3.89 -3.87 7.41
C GLU A 11 2.59 -3.07 7.54
N GLU A 12 1.98 -2.76 6.40
CA GLU A 12 0.71 -2.04 6.31
C GLU A 12 -0.45 -2.72 7.05
N SER A 13 -0.33 -4.03 7.29
CA SER A 13 -1.25 -4.88 8.05
C SER A 13 -1.16 -4.67 9.57
N PHE A 14 -0.99 -3.41 10.00
CA PHE A 14 -0.88 -2.98 11.40
C PHE A 14 0.29 -3.63 12.15
N GLY A 15 1.38 -3.89 11.43
CA GLY A 15 2.56 -4.55 11.96
C GLY A 15 3.73 -3.61 12.14
N THR A 16 4.35 -3.58 13.32
CA THR A 16 5.65 -2.91 13.52
C THR A 16 6.49 -3.71 14.50
N GLY A 17 7.80 -3.73 14.31
CA GLY A 17 8.73 -4.43 15.19
C GLY A 17 10.17 -3.97 15.01
N SER A 18 11.05 -4.55 15.82
CA SER A 18 12.50 -4.30 15.77
C SER A 18 13.27 -5.61 15.97
N ASP A 19 14.59 -5.53 15.85
CA ASP A 19 15.52 -6.65 16.09
C ASP A 19 15.58 -7.17 17.54
N HIS A 20 14.81 -6.59 18.47
CA HIS A 20 14.68 -7.08 19.84
C HIS A 20 14.04 -8.48 19.93
N ILE A 21 13.14 -8.81 18.99
CA ILE A 21 12.58 -10.15 18.80
C ILE A 21 12.53 -10.50 17.29
N ARG A 22 11.89 -11.62 16.93
CA ARG A 22 11.71 -12.06 15.53
C ARG A 22 10.25 -12.11 15.11
N GLU A 23 9.42 -11.28 15.75
CA GLU A 23 8.00 -11.14 15.52
C GLU A 23 7.59 -9.66 15.53
N LYS A 24 6.37 -9.38 15.06
CA LYS A 24 5.74 -8.07 15.28
C LYS A 24 5.38 -7.93 16.76
N ASP A 25 5.51 -6.73 17.31
CA ASP A 25 5.15 -6.46 18.71
C ASP A 25 4.35 -5.16 18.82
N GLY A 26 3.05 -5.31 19.07
CA GLY A 26 2.13 -4.20 19.22
C GLY A 26 2.37 -3.38 20.49
N ILE A 27 2.75 -4.02 21.60
CA ILE A 27 3.03 -3.31 22.86
C ILE A 27 4.33 -2.53 22.71
N TRP A 28 5.35 -3.12 22.09
CA TRP A 28 6.57 -2.42 21.73
C TRP A 28 6.28 -1.18 20.86
N ALA A 29 5.42 -1.29 19.85
CA ALA A 29 5.06 -0.16 18.99
C ALA A 29 4.34 0.96 19.78
N VAL A 30 3.45 0.59 20.70
CA VAL A 30 2.80 1.55 21.61
C VAL A 30 3.83 2.25 22.51
N LEU A 31 4.72 1.50 23.15
CA LEU A 31 5.76 2.06 24.02
C LEU A 31 6.76 2.94 23.24
N ALA A 32 7.08 2.59 21.99
CA ALA A 32 7.89 3.42 21.10
C ALA A 32 7.19 4.76 20.83
N TRP A 33 5.89 4.75 20.51
CA TRP A 33 5.11 5.99 20.33
C TRP A 33 5.02 6.82 21.60
N LEU A 34 4.78 6.20 22.77
CA LEU A 34 4.78 6.90 24.05
C LEU A 34 6.14 7.51 24.37
N SER A 35 7.24 6.84 23.99
CA SER A 35 8.59 7.37 24.14
C SER A 35 8.82 8.61 23.26
N ILE A 36 8.33 8.58 22.01
CA ILE A 36 8.38 9.74 21.11
C ILE A 36 7.57 10.91 21.69
N LEU A 37 6.35 10.65 22.15
CA LEU A 37 5.47 11.66 22.77
C LEU A 37 6.11 12.25 24.03
N ALA A 38 6.64 11.41 24.91
CA ALA A 38 7.34 11.85 26.11
C ALA A 38 8.55 12.72 25.78
N TYR A 39 9.36 12.32 24.80
CA TYR A 39 10.51 13.10 24.35
C TYR A 39 10.10 14.45 23.75
N LYS A 40 9.02 14.49 22.96
CA LYS A 40 8.50 15.73 22.36
C LYS A 40 7.89 16.70 23.38
N ASN A 41 7.44 16.20 24.53
CA ASN A 41 6.81 16.98 25.58
C ASN A 41 7.70 17.21 26.82
N LYS A 42 8.94 16.69 26.84
CA LYS A 42 9.81 16.68 28.03
C LYS A 42 10.07 18.07 28.64
N ASP A 43 10.06 19.11 27.82
CA ASP A 43 10.33 20.49 28.22
C ASP A 43 9.04 21.33 28.37
N ASN A 44 7.87 20.73 28.14
CA ASN A 44 6.58 21.41 28.16
C ASN A 44 5.47 20.52 28.76
N LEU A 45 5.47 20.38 30.08
CA LEU A 45 4.47 19.58 30.82
C LEU A 45 3.33 20.41 31.39
N GLU A 46 3.47 21.74 31.44
CA GLU A 46 2.51 22.65 32.08
C GLU A 46 1.56 23.31 31.06
N ASP A 47 1.96 23.42 29.78
CA ASP A 47 1.09 23.93 28.71
C ASP A 47 0.46 22.79 27.88
N LYS A 48 -0.17 23.16 26.75
CA LYS A 48 -0.75 22.20 25.81
C LYS A 48 0.33 21.25 25.28
N LEU A 49 0.13 19.96 25.56
CA LEU A 49 0.99 18.89 25.07
C LEU A 49 0.91 18.75 23.53
N ILE A 50 2.06 18.43 22.93
CA ILE A 50 2.20 17.95 21.56
C ILE A 50 1.46 16.62 21.42
N THR A 51 0.51 16.57 20.48
CA THR A 51 -0.29 15.37 20.17
C THR A 51 0.36 14.50 19.09
N VAL A 52 -0.23 13.32 18.82
CA VAL A 52 0.17 12.48 17.68
C VAL A 52 -0.01 13.24 16.35
N GLU A 53 -1.09 14.00 16.20
CA GLU A 53 -1.34 14.80 15.00
C GLU A 53 -0.26 15.88 14.81
N ASP A 54 0.16 16.53 15.89
CA ASP A 54 1.23 17.53 15.90
C ASP A 54 2.61 16.93 15.57
N ILE A 55 2.77 15.61 15.61
CA ILE A 55 3.98 14.89 15.16
C ILE A 55 3.84 14.47 13.70
N VAL A 56 2.69 13.92 13.33
CA VAL A 56 2.45 13.34 12.00
C VAL A 56 2.34 14.43 10.93
N ARG A 57 1.66 15.55 11.20
CA ARG A 57 1.53 16.63 10.20
C ARG A 57 2.88 17.28 9.82
N PRO A 58 3.78 17.63 10.76
CA PRO A 58 5.11 18.09 10.39
C PRO A 58 5.97 17.03 9.69
N HIS A 59 5.78 15.74 10.01
CA HIS A 59 6.42 14.66 9.28
C HIS A 59 6.01 14.67 7.80
N TRP A 60 4.70 14.80 7.52
CA TRP A 60 4.23 14.96 6.15
C TRP A 60 4.75 16.23 5.47
N ALA A 61 4.82 17.35 6.19
CA ALA A 61 5.37 18.58 5.63
C ALA A 61 6.87 18.43 5.25
N THR A 62 7.60 17.58 5.97
CA THR A 62 9.03 17.35 5.75
C THR A 62 9.29 16.36 4.60
N TYR A 63 8.54 15.25 4.55
CA TYR A 63 8.81 14.13 3.63
C TYR A 63 7.80 14.00 2.49
N GLY A 64 6.71 14.75 2.53
CA GLY A 64 5.50 14.47 1.76
C GLY A 64 4.61 13.46 2.48
N ARG A 65 3.37 13.34 2.01
CA ARG A 65 2.37 12.39 2.51
C ARG A 65 2.15 11.30 1.47
N HIS A 66 2.28 10.05 1.91
CA HIS A 66 1.78 8.90 1.17
C HIS A 66 0.35 8.63 1.61
N TYR A 67 -0.61 9.09 0.83
CA TYR A 67 -1.99 8.64 0.97
C TYR A 67 -2.07 7.16 0.64
N TYR A 68 -2.79 6.39 1.44
CA TYR A 68 -2.83 4.94 1.31
C TYR A 68 -4.22 4.40 1.66
N THR A 69 -4.65 3.37 0.94
CA THR A 69 -5.78 2.50 1.33
C THR A 69 -5.56 1.09 0.80
N ARG A 70 -6.15 0.10 1.49
CA ARG A 70 -6.19 -1.29 1.04
C ARG A 70 -7.64 -1.76 0.88
N TYR A 71 -7.94 -2.35 -0.27
CA TYR A 71 -9.23 -2.95 -0.59
C TYR A 71 -9.07 -4.47 -0.62
N ASP A 72 -9.79 -5.17 0.26
CA ASP A 72 -9.77 -6.62 0.35
C ASP A 72 -11.06 -7.20 -0.25
N TYR A 73 -10.93 -8.00 -1.30
CA TYR A 73 -12.01 -8.76 -1.93
C TYR A 73 -11.93 -10.20 -1.44
N GLU A 74 -12.60 -10.47 -0.32
CA GLU A 74 -12.53 -11.76 0.36
C GLU A 74 -13.52 -12.78 -0.21
N ASN A 75 -13.13 -14.06 -0.15
CA ASN A 75 -13.94 -15.20 -0.57
C ASN A 75 -14.43 -15.08 -2.03
N VAL A 76 -13.57 -14.59 -2.93
CA VAL A 76 -13.82 -14.61 -4.37
C VAL A 76 -13.51 -16.00 -4.94
N ASP A 77 -14.08 -16.32 -6.10
CA ASP A 77 -13.76 -17.56 -6.80
C ASP A 77 -12.26 -17.61 -7.13
N ALA A 78 -11.61 -18.71 -6.79
CA ALA A 78 -10.16 -18.85 -6.94
C ALA A 78 -9.71 -18.97 -8.40
N GLY A 79 -10.56 -19.49 -9.29
CA GLY A 79 -10.30 -19.56 -10.73
C GLY A 79 -10.32 -18.15 -11.34
N ALA A 80 -11.42 -17.44 -11.13
CA ALA A 80 -11.61 -16.06 -11.58
C ALA A 80 -10.54 -15.11 -11.03
N ALA A 81 -10.15 -15.27 -9.76
CA ALA A 81 -9.09 -14.47 -9.16
C ALA A 81 -7.72 -14.72 -9.85
N LYS A 82 -7.41 -15.98 -10.19
CA LYS A 82 -6.19 -16.30 -10.95
C LYS A 82 -6.24 -15.74 -12.37
N GLU A 83 -7.39 -15.77 -13.03
CA GLU A 83 -7.58 -15.18 -14.36
C GLU A 83 -7.37 -13.67 -14.34
N LEU A 84 -7.88 -12.96 -13.32
CA LEU A 84 -7.63 -11.53 -13.12
C LEU A 84 -6.13 -11.26 -12.97
N MET A 85 -5.43 -12.00 -12.10
CA MET A 85 -3.98 -11.80 -11.91
C MET A 85 -3.21 -12.06 -13.22
N ALA A 86 -3.55 -13.13 -13.94
CA ALA A 86 -2.94 -13.43 -15.25
C ALA A 86 -3.22 -12.33 -16.29
N TYR A 87 -4.41 -11.76 -16.27
CA TYR A 87 -4.77 -10.61 -17.11
C TYR A 87 -3.88 -9.40 -16.82
N LEU A 88 -3.69 -9.05 -15.54
CA LEU A 88 -2.82 -7.95 -15.11
C LEU A 88 -1.34 -8.21 -15.50
N VAL A 89 -0.82 -9.43 -15.31
CA VAL A 89 0.54 -9.83 -15.72
C VAL A 89 0.72 -9.74 -17.24
N LYS A 90 -0.31 -10.03 -18.03
CA LYS A 90 -0.26 -9.82 -19.48
C LYS A 90 -0.24 -8.32 -19.81
N LEU A 91 -1.11 -7.55 -19.16
CA LEU A 91 -1.30 -6.13 -19.43
C LEU A 91 -0.05 -5.29 -19.16
N GLN A 92 0.72 -5.61 -18.11
CA GLN A 92 1.98 -4.90 -17.80
C GLN A 92 3.02 -4.94 -18.94
N SER A 93 2.92 -5.89 -19.87
CA SER A 93 3.82 -5.99 -21.03
C SER A 93 3.62 -4.84 -22.04
N SER A 94 2.54 -4.07 -21.93
CA SER A 94 2.25 -2.89 -22.77
C SER A 94 1.83 -1.69 -21.92
N LEU A 95 2.81 -0.87 -21.52
CA LEU A 95 2.52 0.39 -20.84
C LEU A 95 1.66 1.34 -21.68
N SER A 96 1.71 1.24 -23.01
CA SER A 96 0.85 2.02 -23.89
C SER A 96 -0.63 1.66 -23.72
N GLU A 97 -0.95 0.37 -23.61
CA GLU A 97 -2.31 -0.12 -23.37
C GLU A 97 -2.77 0.21 -21.93
N VAL A 98 -1.89 0.01 -20.94
CA VAL A 98 -2.12 0.44 -19.56
C VAL A 98 -2.50 1.92 -19.51
N ASN A 99 -1.70 2.79 -20.15
CA ASN A 99 -1.94 4.23 -20.12
C ASN A 99 -3.18 4.65 -20.91
N GLN A 100 -3.56 3.94 -21.97
CA GLN A 100 -4.87 4.15 -22.61
C GLN A 100 -6.02 3.87 -21.65
N ILE A 101 -5.95 2.80 -20.86
CA ILE A 101 -6.97 2.47 -19.85
C ILE A 101 -6.97 3.51 -18.73
N VAL A 102 -5.80 3.87 -18.19
CA VAL A 102 -5.64 4.90 -17.14
C VAL A 102 -6.27 6.21 -17.58
N LYS A 103 -5.91 6.71 -18.78
CA LYS A 103 -6.42 7.98 -19.31
C LYS A 103 -7.89 7.90 -19.73
N GLY A 104 -8.36 6.72 -20.14
CA GLY A 104 -9.76 6.46 -20.42
C GLY A 104 -10.63 6.45 -19.16
N ALA A 105 -10.09 6.01 -18.02
CA ALA A 105 -10.76 6.10 -16.73
C ALA A 105 -10.69 7.52 -16.15
N ARG A 106 -9.48 8.08 -16.05
CA ARG A 106 -9.21 9.39 -15.47
C ARG A 106 -8.05 10.09 -16.16
N SER A 107 -8.36 11.14 -16.90
CA SER A 107 -7.37 11.90 -17.67
C SER A 107 -6.37 12.67 -16.80
N ASP A 108 -6.78 13.02 -15.57
CA ASP A 108 -6.01 13.75 -14.55
C ASP A 108 -5.03 12.88 -13.75
N VAL A 109 -5.17 11.55 -13.80
CA VAL A 109 -4.22 10.62 -13.15
C VAL A 109 -2.97 10.48 -14.01
N SER A 110 -1.79 10.53 -13.40
CA SER A 110 -0.49 10.41 -14.08
C SER A 110 -0.34 9.13 -14.90
N ASN A 111 0.61 9.08 -15.83
CA ASN A 111 0.88 7.84 -16.56
C ASN A 111 1.62 6.83 -15.68
N VAL A 112 1.42 5.55 -15.96
CA VAL A 112 2.27 4.45 -15.50
C VAL A 112 3.56 4.44 -16.32
N VAL A 113 4.70 4.48 -15.64
CA VAL A 113 6.05 4.44 -16.22
C VAL A 113 6.78 3.13 -16.02
N ASN A 114 6.35 2.33 -15.06
CA ASN A 114 6.89 0.99 -14.85
C ASN A 114 5.79 0.06 -14.35
N ALA A 115 5.85 -1.20 -14.75
CA ALA A 115 4.98 -2.24 -14.23
C ALA A 115 5.73 -3.57 -14.20
N ASP A 116 5.60 -4.29 -13.10
CA ASP A 116 6.26 -5.58 -12.92
C ASP A 116 5.47 -6.53 -12.01
N GLU A 117 5.89 -7.79 -12.04
CA GLU A 117 5.50 -8.79 -11.05
C GLU A 117 6.65 -8.94 -10.05
N PHE A 118 6.41 -8.59 -8.80
CA PHE A 118 7.44 -8.45 -7.79
C PHE A 118 8.11 -9.79 -7.47
N GLU A 119 9.44 -9.77 -7.49
CA GLU A 119 10.31 -10.83 -7.02
C GLU A 119 11.29 -10.26 -5.99
N TYR A 120 11.55 -11.04 -4.94
CA TYR A 120 12.54 -10.72 -3.93
C TYR A 120 13.59 -11.82 -3.86
N LYS A 121 14.86 -11.41 -3.96
CA LYS A 121 16.02 -12.28 -3.72
C LYS A 121 16.61 -11.95 -2.36
N ASP A 122 16.58 -12.92 -1.46
CA ASP A 122 17.06 -12.74 -0.10
C ASP A 122 18.60 -12.57 -0.09
N PRO A 123 19.14 -11.48 0.50
CA PRO A 123 20.58 -11.22 0.50
C PRO A 123 21.36 -12.07 1.50
N VAL A 124 20.69 -12.81 2.39
CA VAL A 124 21.30 -13.65 3.44
C VAL A 124 21.42 -15.08 2.95
N ASP A 125 20.31 -15.68 2.50
CA ASP A 125 20.29 -17.09 2.08
C ASP A 125 20.24 -17.29 0.56
N GLY A 126 20.04 -16.23 -0.21
CA GLY A 126 20.00 -16.26 -1.67
C GLY A 126 18.71 -16.83 -2.26
N SER A 127 17.72 -17.17 -1.42
CA SER A 127 16.41 -17.67 -1.88
C SER A 127 15.67 -16.64 -2.71
N ILE A 128 14.82 -17.12 -3.63
CA ILE A 128 14.04 -16.27 -4.53
C ILE A 128 12.57 -16.52 -4.27
N SER A 129 11.86 -15.44 -3.95
CA SER A 129 10.40 -15.40 -3.81
C SER A 129 9.80 -14.63 -4.98
N SER A 130 9.36 -15.34 -6.02
CA SER A 130 8.71 -14.76 -7.20
C SER A 130 7.19 -14.62 -6.98
N HIS A 131 6.50 -13.91 -7.87
CA HIS A 131 5.03 -13.76 -7.89
C HIS A 131 4.45 -13.12 -6.61
N GLN A 132 5.15 -12.16 -6.01
CA GLN A 132 4.78 -11.57 -4.71
C GLN A 132 3.80 -10.39 -4.80
N GLY A 133 3.41 -10.01 -6.02
CA GLY A 133 2.39 -9.00 -6.29
C GLY A 133 2.67 -8.26 -7.59
N ILE A 134 1.62 -7.86 -8.29
CA ILE A 134 1.72 -7.08 -9.54
C ILE A 134 1.72 -5.61 -9.16
N ARG A 135 2.67 -4.83 -9.68
CA ARG A 135 2.89 -3.43 -9.31
C ARG A 135 2.82 -2.54 -10.53
N TYR A 136 2.13 -1.42 -10.43
CA TYR A 136 2.12 -0.34 -11.42
C TYR A 136 2.61 0.94 -10.75
N PHE A 137 3.65 1.55 -11.30
CA PHE A 137 4.31 2.75 -10.78
C PHE A 137 4.01 3.95 -11.68
N PHE A 138 3.53 5.03 -11.08
CA PHE A 138 3.11 6.23 -11.77
C PHE A 138 4.21 7.30 -11.74
N GLU A 139 4.20 8.21 -12.72
CA GLU A 139 5.17 9.32 -12.85
C GLU A 139 5.26 10.22 -11.61
N ASP A 140 4.14 10.38 -10.89
CA ASP A 140 4.05 11.23 -9.70
C ASP A 140 4.45 10.52 -8.39
N GLY A 141 4.89 9.26 -8.48
CA GLY A 141 5.24 8.43 -7.32
C GLY A 141 4.08 7.62 -6.74
N SER A 142 2.88 7.71 -7.32
CA SER A 142 1.75 6.85 -6.96
C SER A 142 1.99 5.40 -7.35
N ARG A 143 1.31 4.47 -6.66
CA ARG A 143 1.44 3.03 -6.89
C ARG A 143 0.10 2.32 -6.79
N LEU A 144 -0.10 1.35 -7.66
CA LEU A 144 -1.13 0.32 -7.53
C LEU A 144 -0.43 -1.03 -7.37
N ILE A 145 -0.87 -1.82 -6.38
CA ILE A 145 -0.34 -3.15 -6.14
C ILE A 145 -1.51 -4.13 -6.00
N PHE A 146 -1.43 -5.27 -6.69
CA PHE A 146 -2.42 -6.34 -6.61
C PHE A 146 -1.74 -7.60 -6.06
N ARG A 147 -2.30 -8.18 -5.01
CA ARG A 147 -1.83 -9.45 -4.45
C ARG A 147 -2.98 -10.44 -4.34
N LEU A 148 -2.67 -11.70 -4.65
CA LEU A 148 -3.58 -12.81 -4.45
C LEU A 148 -3.11 -13.61 -3.24
N SER A 149 -4.04 -13.92 -2.33
CA SER A 149 -3.76 -14.67 -1.12
C SER A 149 -4.81 -15.74 -0.87
N GLY A 150 -4.42 -16.79 -0.14
CA GLY A 150 -5.35 -17.77 0.41
C GLY A 150 -6.10 -18.61 -0.63
N THR A 151 -5.44 -19.12 -1.68
CA THR A 151 -6.07 -19.92 -2.76
C THR A 151 -6.45 -21.36 -2.35
N GLY A 152 -6.87 -21.56 -1.10
CA GLY A 152 -7.26 -22.86 -0.55
C GLY A 152 -8.70 -23.26 -0.91
N SER A 153 -9.25 -24.22 -0.18
CA SER A 153 -10.62 -24.74 -0.41
C SER A 153 -11.74 -23.76 -0.09
N VAL A 154 -11.45 -22.61 0.54
CA VAL A 154 -12.44 -21.66 1.09
C VAL A 154 -12.62 -20.42 0.19
N GLY A 155 -11.96 -20.37 -0.97
CA GLY A 155 -11.98 -19.24 -1.91
C GLY A 155 -10.59 -18.62 -2.04
N ALA A 156 -10.51 -17.39 -2.55
CA ALA A 156 -9.30 -16.58 -2.55
C ALA A 156 -9.58 -15.15 -2.06
N THR A 157 -8.53 -14.44 -1.67
CA THR A 157 -8.61 -13.00 -1.34
C THR A 157 -7.68 -12.22 -2.25
N ILE A 158 -8.26 -11.29 -3.00
CA ILE A 158 -7.50 -10.29 -3.76
C ILE A 158 -7.36 -9.05 -2.88
N ARG A 159 -6.12 -8.60 -2.69
CA ARG A 159 -5.79 -7.36 -1.99
C ARG A 159 -5.29 -6.34 -2.99
N LEU A 160 -5.98 -5.21 -3.08
CA LEU A 160 -5.61 -4.06 -3.89
C LEU A 160 -5.09 -2.96 -2.97
N TYR A 161 -3.84 -2.59 -3.15
CA TYR A 161 -3.17 -1.50 -2.43
C TYR A 161 -3.07 -0.30 -3.34
N ILE A 162 -3.48 0.86 -2.83
CA ILE A 162 -3.56 2.09 -3.61
C ILE A 162 -2.83 3.16 -2.82
N GLU A 163 -1.83 3.75 -3.44
CA GLU A 163 -1.01 4.76 -2.79
C GLU A 163 -0.78 5.95 -3.71
N GLN A 164 -0.92 7.15 -3.17
CA GLN A 164 -0.62 8.40 -3.86
C GLN A 164 0.36 9.22 -3.03
N TYR A 165 1.50 9.56 -3.65
CA TYR A 165 2.44 10.50 -3.06
C TYR A 165 1.99 11.95 -3.30
N GLU A 166 2.03 12.76 -2.25
CA GLU A 166 1.70 14.19 -2.31
C GLU A 166 2.73 15.00 -1.54
N LYS A 167 3.29 16.01 -2.20
CA LYS A 167 4.27 16.94 -1.61
C LYS A 167 3.80 18.38 -1.58
N ASP A 168 2.71 18.70 -2.27
CA ASP A 168 2.11 20.03 -2.26
C ASP A 168 1.48 20.32 -0.88
N PRO A 169 1.99 21.30 -0.11
CA PRO A 169 1.47 21.61 1.22
C PRO A 169 -0.03 21.94 1.24
N SER A 170 -0.57 22.47 0.14
CA SER A 170 -1.99 22.78 0.02
C SER A 170 -2.88 21.52 -0.10
N LYS A 171 -2.29 20.39 -0.50
CA LYS A 171 -2.99 19.14 -0.77
C LYS A 171 -2.74 18.05 0.27
N ILE A 172 -1.63 18.11 1.01
CA ILE A 172 -1.26 17.16 2.09
C ILE A 172 -2.33 17.05 3.18
N GLY A 173 -3.14 18.10 3.38
CA GLY A 173 -4.19 18.15 4.39
C GLY A 173 -5.52 17.45 4.03
N ARG A 174 -5.70 16.98 2.78
CA ARG A 174 -6.95 16.38 2.31
C ARG A 174 -7.29 15.07 3.05
N LEU A 175 -8.57 14.68 3.00
CA LEU A 175 -9.03 13.38 3.47
C LEU A 175 -8.52 12.28 2.53
N SER A 176 -8.15 11.11 3.09
CA SER A 176 -7.52 10.05 2.31
C SER A 176 -8.40 9.52 1.19
N HIS A 177 -9.69 9.32 1.45
CA HIS A 177 -10.63 8.81 0.43
C HIS A 177 -10.84 9.80 -0.71
N GLU A 178 -10.83 11.11 -0.44
CA GLU A 178 -10.94 12.15 -1.47
C GLU A 178 -9.69 12.21 -2.35
N ALA A 179 -8.50 12.13 -1.71
CA ALA A 179 -7.24 12.13 -2.44
C ALA A 179 -7.14 10.90 -3.36
N LEU A 180 -7.49 9.71 -2.83
CA LEU A 180 -7.31 8.44 -3.52
C LEU A 180 -8.43 8.07 -4.50
N ALA A 181 -9.60 8.72 -4.44
CA ALA A 181 -10.75 8.38 -5.29
C ALA A 181 -10.42 8.27 -6.79
N PRO A 182 -9.63 9.19 -7.41
CA PRO A 182 -9.24 9.05 -8.82
C PRO A 182 -8.43 7.78 -9.09
N LEU A 183 -7.52 7.43 -8.18
CA LEU A 183 -6.64 6.28 -8.33
C LEU A 183 -7.37 4.96 -8.05
N VAL A 184 -8.36 4.97 -7.15
CA VAL A 184 -9.31 3.85 -6.94
C VAL A 184 -10.08 3.55 -8.23
N GLU A 185 -10.64 4.57 -8.87
CA GLU A 185 -11.38 4.42 -10.13
C GLU A 185 -10.51 3.82 -11.23
N VAL A 186 -9.29 4.33 -11.38
CA VAL A 186 -8.28 3.77 -12.30
C VAL A 186 -7.98 2.31 -11.96
N ALA A 187 -7.75 1.98 -10.68
CA ALA A 187 -7.42 0.62 -10.28
C ALA A 187 -8.53 -0.38 -10.61
N LEU A 188 -9.78 -0.04 -10.33
CA LEU A 188 -10.94 -0.90 -10.61
C LEU A 188 -11.15 -1.08 -12.12
N LYS A 189 -10.96 -0.02 -12.91
CA LYS A 189 -11.05 -0.09 -14.37
C LYS A 189 -9.92 -0.90 -14.98
N LEU A 190 -8.69 -0.70 -14.48
CA LEU A 190 -7.49 -1.39 -14.93
C LEU A 190 -7.56 -2.89 -14.64
N SER A 191 -8.04 -3.28 -13.47
CA SER A 191 -8.09 -4.69 -13.07
C SER A 191 -9.33 -5.43 -13.52
N LYS A 192 -10.36 -4.71 -13.98
CA LYS A 192 -11.67 -5.29 -14.31
C LYS A 192 -12.23 -6.11 -13.16
N MET A 193 -12.07 -5.60 -11.93
CA MET A 193 -12.32 -6.35 -10.69
C MET A 193 -13.71 -6.99 -10.67
N GLU A 194 -14.74 -6.20 -10.98
CA GLU A 194 -16.12 -6.67 -11.01
C GLU A 194 -16.38 -7.67 -12.14
N GLU A 195 -15.78 -7.46 -13.32
CA GLU A 195 -15.97 -8.33 -14.49
C GLU A 195 -15.44 -9.75 -14.24
N PHE A 196 -14.29 -9.87 -13.55
CA PHE A 196 -13.73 -11.17 -13.18
C PHE A 196 -14.41 -11.75 -11.94
N THR A 197 -14.60 -10.98 -10.87
CA THR A 197 -14.98 -11.52 -9.56
C THR A 197 -16.48 -11.47 -9.26
N GLY A 198 -17.25 -10.71 -10.05
CA GLY A 198 -18.64 -10.38 -9.76
C GLY A 198 -18.84 -9.44 -8.56
N ARG A 199 -17.76 -8.89 -7.98
CA ARG A 199 -17.82 -8.01 -6.80
C ARG A 199 -17.80 -6.54 -7.24
N SER A 200 -18.88 -5.83 -6.98
CA SER A 200 -19.00 -4.38 -7.21
C SER A 200 -18.32 -3.53 -6.13
N ALA A 201 -17.98 -4.11 -4.98
CA ALA A 201 -17.33 -3.43 -3.86
C ALA A 201 -16.39 -4.39 -3.10
N PRO A 202 -15.34 -3.87 -2.43
CA PRO A 202 -14.50 -4.67 -1.54
C PRO A 202 -15.29 -5.13 -0.32
N THR A 203 -14.87 -6.24 0.28
CA THR A 203 -15.40 -6.72 1.56
C THR A 203 -14.91 -5.83 2.71
N VAL A 204 -13.63 -5.42 2.68
CA VAL A 204 -13.00 -4.58 3.70
C VAL A 204 -12.22 -3.45 3.03
N ILE A 205 -12.29 -2.27 3.63
CA ILE A 205 -11.46 -1.11 3.28
C ILE A 205 -10.65 -0.73 4.52
N THR A 206 -9.34 -0.59 4.37
CA THR A 206 -8.41 -0.10 5.39
C THR A 206 -7.78 1.23 4.96
#